data_AF-A0A9E2FUJ3-F1
#
_entry.id   AF-A0A9E2FUJ3-F1
#
_cell.length_a   1.000
_cell.length_b   1.000
_cell.length_c   1.000
_cell.angle_alpha   90.00
_cell.angle_beta   90.00
_cell.angle_gamma   90.00
#
_symmetry.space_group_name_H-M   'P 1'
#
loop_
_entity.id
_entity.type
_entity.pdbx_description
1 polymer ?
#
loop_
_entity_poly.entity_id
_entity_poly.type
_entity_poly.pdbx_seq_one_letter_code
_entity_poly.pdbx_strand_id
1 'polypeptide(L)'
;MARENILVLEPYFGGSHQSFLLGLQKYLPFSFHLLTLPARKWKWRMRFSAPYFAGMLPSTRNCDAVLCSTFVDVAALRGMGPAWLREVPIFTYFHENQFAYPVQVEHERDLHFAVTNFTSACCSDHVAFNSLYNMESFFKGCIEIEKKIPDMKLGLTEELRKKSVVLHPGVDFSQLDEMPTATGVDGRPPVIIWNHRWEYDKNPDLFFRTLFQLDDLQL
;
A
#
# COMPACT_ATOMS: atom_id res chain seq x y z
N MET A 1 -25.43 6.81 18.50
CA MET A 1 -24.24 6.04 18.91
C MET A 1 -23.01 6.84 18.55
N ALA A 2 -22.01 6.93 19.43
CA ALA A 2 -20.76 7.63 19.12
C ALA A 2 -20.07 6.93 17.94
N ARG A 3 -19.57 7.68 16.96
CA ARG A 3 -18.74 7.13 15.88
C ARG A 3 -17.34 6.88 16.44
N GLU A 4 -16.76 5.72 16.14
CA GLU A 4 -15.36 5.44 16.48
C GLU A 4 -14.43 6.42 15.75
N ASN A 5 -13.38 6.87 16.44
CA ASN A 5 -12.40 7.83 15.95
C ASN A 5 -11.14 7.09 15.48
N ILE A 6 -10.88 7.16 14.18
CA ILE A 6 -9.76 6.49 13.54
C ILE A 6 -8.68 7.54 13.22
N LEU A 7 -7.54 7.43 13.86
CA LEU A 7 -6.37 8.23 13.53
C LEU A 7 -5.64 7.59 12.35
N VAL A 8 -5.45 8.33 11.26
CA VAL A 8 -4.75 7.84 10.06
C VAL A 8 -3.38 8.50 9.98
N LEU A 9 -2.34 7.69 9.83
CA LEU A 9 -0.96 8.14 9.62
C LEU A 9 -0.52 7.75 8.20
N GLU A 10 -0.50 8.73 7.30
CA GLU A 10 -0.18 8.53 5.88
C GLU A 10 0.90 9.52 5.41
N PRO A 11 2.19 9.15 5.47
CA PRO A 11 3.27 10.04 5.07
C PRO A 11 3.41 10.15 3.53
N TYR A 12 2.59 9.47 2.74
CA TYR A 12 2.59 9.50 1.28
C TYR A 12 1.15 9.66 0.73
N PHE A 13 0.53 10.81 1.01
CA PHE A 13 -0.84 11.09 0.61
C PHE A 13 -0.93 11.59 -0.84
N GLY A 14 -1.19 10.69 -1.77
CA GLY A 14 -1.42 10.99 -3.18
C GLY A 14 -1.78 9.73 -3.98
N GLY A 15 -2.25 9.91 -5.21
CA GLY A 15 -2.61 8.79 -6.09
C GLY A 15 -3.57 7.79 -5.43
N SER A 16 -3.23 6.50 -5.48
CA SER A 16 -4.03 5.42 -4.92
C SER A 16 -4.18 5.48 -3.39
N HIS A 17 -3.18 6.00 -2.66
CA HIS A 17 -3.26 6.17 -1.20
C HIS A 17 -4.33 7.17 -0.81
N GLN A 18 -4.32 8.33 -1.47
CA GLN A 18 -5.32 9.37 -1.26
C GLN A 18 -6.71 8.87 -1.65
N SER A 19 -6.85 8.24 -2.82
CA SER A 19 -8.15 7.72 -3.29
C SER A 19 -8.74 6.71 -2.30
N PHE A 20 -7.92 5.76 -1.82
CA PHE A 20 -8.33 4.76 -0.84
C PHE A 20 -8.83 5.41 0.45
N LEU A 21 -8.03 6.30 1.06
CA LEU A 21 -8.39 6.93 2.34
C LEU A 21 -9.63 7.81 2.21
N LEU A 22 -9.75 8.61 1.15
CA LEU A 22 -10.94 9.42 0.90
C LEU A 22 -12.18 8.52 0.67
N GLY A 23 -12.01 7.38 0.01
CA GLY A 23 -13.05 6.36 -0.13
C GLY A 23 -13.51 5.82 1.23
N LEU A 24 -12.58 5.45 2.11
CA LEU A 24 -12.92 5.01 3.47
C LEU A 24 -13.68 6.10 4.24
N GLN A 25 -13.21 7.35 4.18
CA GLN A 25 -13.87 8.49 4.83
C GLN A 25 -15.28 8.74 4.30
N LYS A 26 -15.50 8.55 3.00
CA LYS A 26 -16.79 8.76 2.35
C LYS A 26 -17.81 7.68 2.72
N TYR A 27 -17.38 6.41 2.75
CA TYR A 27 -18.30 5.27 2.80
C TYR A 27 -18.40 4.57 4.15
N LEU A 28 -17.43 4.74 5.06
CA LEU A 28 -17.47 4.10 6.38
C LEU A 28 -18.02 5.05 7.46
N PRO A 29 -18.80 4.53 8.43
CA PRO A 29 -19.46 5.34 9.44
C PRO A 29 -18.53 5.73 10.62
N PHE A 30 -17.24 5.96 10.36
CA PHE A 30 -16.23 6.34 11.36
C PHE A 30 -15.84 7.82 11.24
N SER A 31 -15.27 8.38 12.30
CA SER A 31 -14.64 9.70 12.28
C SER A 31 -13.14 9.54 12.00
N PHE A 32 -12.69 9.97 10.83
CA PHE A 32 -11.28 9.83 10.45
C PHE A 32 -10.51 11.14 10.65
N HIS A 33 -9.38 11.05 11.36
CA HIS A 33 -8.45 12.15 11.57
C HIS A 33 -7.14 11.84 10.86
N LEU A 34 -6.87 12.55 9.76
CA LEU A 34 -5.73 12.28 8.89
C LEU A 34 -4.53 13.16 9.25
N LEU A 35 -3.41 12.53 9.60
CA LEU A 35 -2.09 13.14 9.61
C LEU A 35 -1.34 12.70 8.37
N THR A 36 -1.26 13.60 7.38
CA THR A 36 -0.78 13.28 6.05
C THR A 36 0.43 14.12 5.64
N LEU A 37 1.27 13.56 4.76
CA LEU A 37 2.33 14.31 4.07
C LEU A 37 2.24 14.11 2.55
N PRO A 38 2.70 15.07 1.72
CA PRO A 38 2.64 14.95 0.26
C PRO A 38 3.34 13.70 -0.28
N ALA A 39 2.77 13.07 -1.31
CA ALA A 39 3.27 11.88 -2.01
C ALA A 39 4.58 12.14 -2.81
N ARG A 40 5.68 12.33 -2.09
CA ARG A 40 7.01 12.51 -2.66
C ARG A 40 8.07 11.82 -1.81
N LYS A 41 9.14 11.37 -2.47
CA LYS A 41 10.35 10.84 -1.82
C LYS A 41 10.04 9.74 -0.79
N TRP A 42 9.34 8.68 -1.21
CA TRP A 42 8.83 7.61 -0.33
C TRP A 42 9.89 6.99 0.59
N LYS A 43 11.15 6.86 0.14
CA LYS A 43 12.25 6.35 0.98
C LYS A 43 12.43 7.16 2.26
N TRP A 44 12.36 8.50 2.15
CA TRP A 44 12.43 9.40 3.30
C TRP A 44 11.15 9.33 4.14
N ARG A 45 9.99 9.16 3.50
CA ARG A 45 8.72 8.93 4.22
C ARG A 45 8.83 7.70 5.11
N MET A 46 9.34 6.60 4.56
CA MET A 46 9.45 5.34 5.28
C MET A 46 10.45 5.37 6.44
N ARG A 47 11.57 6.11 6.29
CA ARG A 47 12.59 6.21 7.36
C ARG A 47 12.20 7.13 8.51
N PHE A 48 11.44 8.19 8.24
CA PHE A 48 11.24 9.28 9.21
C PHE A 48 9.77 9.50 9.61
N SER A 49 8.82 8.76 9.04
CA SER A 49 7.40 8.88 9.40
C SER A 49 7.14 8.60 10.88
N ALA A 50 7.73 7.54 11.43
CA ALA A 50 7.55 7.16 12.83
C ALA A 50 7.99 8.26 13.81
N PRO A 51 9.25 8.74 13.80
CA PRO A 51 9.66 9.82 14.69
C PRO A 51 8.91 11.14 14.41
N TYR A 52 8.58 11.41 13.14
CA TYR A 52 7.82 12.60 12.78
C TYR A 52 6.41 12.59 13.40
N PHE A 53 5.65 11.51 13.22
CA PHE A 53 4.31 11.40 13.80
C PHE A 53 4.37 11.29 15.32
N ALA A 54 5.32 10.56 15.89
CA ALA A 54 5.50 10.50 17.34
C ALA A 54 5.61 11.89 17.99
N GLY A 55 6.31 12.83 17.34
CA GLY A 55 6.42 14.22 17.79
C GLY A 55 5.17 15.08 17.60
N MET A 56 4.19 14.62 16.82
CA MET A 56 2.91 15.32 16.58
C MET A 56 1.77 14.79 17.46
N LEU A 57 1.88 13.55 17.94
CA LEU A 57 0.81 12.90 18.67
C LEU A 57 0.66 13.47 20.10
N PRO A 58 -0.58 13.68 20.56
CA PRO A 58 -0.82 14.19 21.91
C PRO A 58 -0.42 13.18 22.98
N SER A 59 -0.13 13.68 24.18
CA SER A 59 0.19 12.84 25.34
C SER A 59 -1.00 12.00 25.81
N THR A 60 -2.22 12.47 25.60
CA THR A 60 -3.46 11.77 25.94
C THR A 60 -4.10 11.14 24.71
N ARG A 61 -4.69 9.95 24.87
CA ARG A 61 -5.39 9.23 23.82
C ARG A 61 -6.69 9.95 23.43
N ASN A 62 -6.91 10.14 22.14
CA ASN A 62 -8.13 10.72 21.57
C ASN A 62 -8.68 9.94 20.36
N CYS A 63 -8.26 8.69 20.18
CA CYS A 63 -8.70 7.82 19.09
C CYS A 63 -9.01 6.41 19.60
N ASP A 64 -9.82 5.68 18.85
CA ASP A 64 -10.24 4.31 19.14
C ASP A 64 -9.33 3.29 18.43
N ALA A 65 -8.77 3.68 17.28
CA ALA A 65 -7.81 2.90 16.51
C ALA A 65 -6.84 3.81 15.74
N VAL A 66 -5.70 3.24 15.33
CA VAL A 66 -4.75 3.88 14.41
C VAL A 66 -4.67 3.08 13.11
N LEU A 67 -4.76 3.74 11.97
CA LEU A 67 -4.51 3.17 10.65
C LEU A 67 -3.22 3.76 10.07
N CYS A 68 -2.24 2.90 9.81
CA CYS A 68 -0.98 3.24 9.19
C CYS A 68 -0.91 2.74 7.75
N SER A 69 -0.23 3.48 6.87
CA SER A 69 0.13 2.97 5.54
C SER A 69 1.45 2.19 5.57
N THR A 70 1.78 1.50 4.48
CA THR A 70 3.05 0.80 4.22
C THR A 70 4.29 1.59 4.66
N PHE A 71 4.24 2.93 4.59
CA PHE A 71 5.37 3.82 4.82
C PHE A 71 5.51 4.28 6.26
N VAL A 72 4.73 3.75 7.20
CA VAL A 72 4.94 3.98 8.63
C VAL A 72 5.68 2.78 9.24
N ASP A 73 6.81 3.05 9.88
CA ASP A 73 7.47 2.06 10.73
C ASP A 73 6.70 1.94 12.05
N VAL A 74 5.76 1.00 12.12
CA VAL A 74 4.88 0.81 13.28
C VAL A 74 5.66 0.33 14.50
N ALA A 75 6.74 -0.42 14.30
CA ALA A 75 7.60 -0.86 15.39
C ALA A 75 8.28 0.34 16.05
N ALA A 76 8.88 1.23 15.24
CA ALA A 76 9.48 2.48 15.73
C ALA A 76 8.42 3.42 16.32
N LEU A 77 7.24 3.53 15.70
CA LEU A 77 6.15 4.38 16.19
C LEU A 77 5.69 3.96 17.60
N ARG A 78 5.50 2.67 17.86
CA ARG A 78 5.15 2.17 19.20
C ARG A 78 6.25 2.43 20.24
N GLY A 79 7.51 2.43 19.81
CA GLY A 79 8.66 2.69 20.69
C GLY A 79 8.86 4.18 21.00
N MET A 80 8.65 5.06 20.03
CA MET A 80 8.95 6.49 20.12
C MET A 80 7.74 7.36 20.49
N GLY A 81 6.54 6.90 20.17
CA GLY A 81 5.31 7.65 20.39
C GLY A 81 4.78 7.57 21.84
N PRO A 82 3.66 8.25 22.12
CA PRO A 82 3.05 8.28 23.44
C PRO A 82 2.61 6.89 23.92
N ALA A 83 2.60 6.70 25.24
CA ALA A 83 2.36 5.39 25.87
C ALA A 83 1.05 4.71 25.43
N TRP A 84 0.00 5.50 25.17
CA TRP A 84 -1.30 4.98 24.75
C TRP A 84 -1.27 4.26 23.40
N LEU A 85 -0.25 4.48 22.56
CA LEU A 85 -0.08 3.71 21.32
C LEU A 85 0.12 2.22 21.56
N ARG A 86 0.47 1.79 22.78
CA ARG A 86 0.56 0.37 23.15
C ARG A 86 -0.79 -0.24 23.53
N GLU A 87 -1.79 0.59 23.82
CA GLU A 87 -3.11 0.17 24.32
C GLU A 87 -4.21 0.29 23.26
N VAL A 88 -3.91 0.94 22.14
CA VAL A 88 -4.82 1.13 21.02
C VAL A 88 -4.49 0.14 19.89
N PRO A 89 -5.50 -0.44 19.21
CA PRO A 89 -5.26 -1.26 18.04
C PRO A 89 -4.64 -0.43 16.91
N ILE A 90 -3.56 -0.93 16.33
CA ILE A 90 -2.90 -0.37 15.14
C ILE A 90 -3.09 -1.33 13.97
N PHE A 91 -3.73 -0.82 12.93
CA PHE A 91 -3.92 -1.48 11.65
C PHE A 91 -2.88 -0.97 10.66
N THR A 92 -2.29 -1.84 9.84
CA THR A 92 -1.44 -1.43 8.72
C THR A 92 -2.05 -1.86 7.40
N TYR A 93 -2.19 -0.91 6.47
CA TYR A 93 -2.63 -1.18 5.10
C TYR A 93 -1.47 -1.04 4.12
N PHE A 94 -1.14 -2.15 3.46
CA PHE A 94 -0.09 -2.26 2.45
C PHE A 94 -0.66 -1.94 1.05
N HIS A 95 -0.40 -0.73 0.57
CA HIS A 95 -0.60 -0.36 -0.84
C HIS A 95 0.42 -1.03 -1.76
N GLU A 96 1.62 -1.27 -1.22
CA GLU A 96 2.72 -1.96 -1.84
C GLU A 96 3.50 -2.68 -0.74
N ASN A 97 4.42 -3.56 -1.09
CA ASN A 97 5.35 -4.16 -0.14
C ASN A 97 6.77 -4.13 -0.69
N GLN A 98 7.73 -3.91 0.20
CA GLN A 98 9.09 -3.59 -0.21
C GLN A 98 9.90 -4.86 -0.53
N PHE A 99 9.35 -6.05 -0.25
CA PHE A 99 9.90 -7.31 -0.77
C PHE A 99 9.64 -7.47 -2.27
N ALA A 100 8.54 -6.93 -2.81
CA ALA A 100 8.15 -7.08 -4.20
C ALA A 100 8.22 -5.76 -5.01
N TYR A 101 8.71 -4.69 -4.40
CA TYR A 101 8.80 -3.38 -5.07
C TYR A 101 9.71 -3.48 -6.31
N PRO A 102 9.27 -2.95 -7.47
CA PRO A 102 10.05 -3.03 -8.71
C PRO A 102 11.43 -2.40 -8.57
N VAL A 103 12.45 -3.15 -8.99
CA VAL A 103 13.82 -2.68 -9.15
C VAL A 103 14.30 -3.11 -10.53
N GLN A 104 15.16 -2.31 -11.18
CA GLN A 104 15.72 -2.68 -12.48
C GLN A 104 16.67 -3.88 -12.35
N VAL A 105 17.38 -3.98 -11.23
CA VAL A 105 18.32 -5.07 -10.93
C VAL A 105 18.00 -5.62 -9.54
N GLU A 106 17.67 -6.91 -9.47
CA GLU A 106 17.23 -7.55 -8.20
C GLU A 106 18.29 -7.53 -7.11
N HIS A 107 19.58 -7.59 -7.47
CA HIS A 107 20.70 -7.59 -6.54
C HIS A 107 20.92 -6.23 -5.86
N GLU A 108 20.32 -5.15 -6.38
CA GLU A 108 20.39 -3.80 -5.79
C GLU A 108 19.22 -3.52 -4.82
N ARG A 109 18.37 -4.51 -4.54
CA ARG A 109 17.23 -4.32 -3.65
C ARG A 109 17.70 -4.02 -2.22
N ASP A 110 17.32 -2.84 -1.75
CA ASP A 110 17.52 -2.43 -0.35
C ASP A 110 16.51 -3.17 0.55
N LEU A 111 17.00 -4.23 1.20
CA LEU A 111 16.20 -5.06 2.11
C LEU A 111 15.81 -4.34 3.39
N HIS A 112 16.42 -3.21 3.75
CA HIS A 112 16.05 -2.52 4.98
C HIS A 112 14.61 -2.01 4.96
N PHE A 113 14.11 -1.56 3.80
CA PHE A 113 12.71 -1.17 3.68
C PHE A 113 11.77 -2.38 3.78
N ALA A 114 12.18 -3.53 3.22
CA ALA A 114 11.43 -4.76 3.35
C ALA A 114 11.38 -5.25 4.82
N VAL A 115 12.49 -5.13 5.54
CA VAL A 115 12.56 -5.40 6.99
C VAL A 115 11.63 -4.46 7.76
N THR A 116 11.61 -3.15 7.47
CA THR A 116 10.66 -2.23 8.10
C THR A 116 9.22 -2.63 7.85
N ASN A 117 8.86 -3.06 6.62
CA ASN A 117 7.52 -3.60 6.37
C ASN A 117 7.22 -4.85 7.21
N PHE A 118 8.18 -5.76 7.31
CA PHE A 118 8.05 -6.97 8.12
C PHE A 118 7.88 -6.67 9.62
N THR A 119 8.70 -5.78 10.19
CA THR A 119 8.57 -5.39 11.60
C THR A 119 7.31 -4.57 11.86
N SER A 120 6.88 -3.72 10.92
CA SER A 120 5.58 -3.04 11.00
C SER A 120 4.43 -4.04 11.07
N ALA A 121 4.43 -5.08 10.22
CA ALA A 121 3.43 -6.13 10.26
C ALA A 121 3.45 -6.90 11.59
N CYS A 122 4.64 -7.20 12.13
CA CYS A 122 4.79 -7.82 13.45
C CYS A 122 4.13 -6.98 14.56
N CYS A 123 4.35 -5.67 14.57
CA CYS A 123 3.86 -4.75 15.60
C CYS A 123 2.44 -4.19 15.36
N SER A 124 1.80 -4.55 14.24
CA SER A 124 0.40 -4.22 13.96
C SER A 124 -0.53 -5.28 14.53
N ASP A 125 -1.71 -4.90 14.99
CA ASP A 125 -2.74 -5.82 15.47
C ASP A 125 -3.39 -6.58 14.31
N HIS A 126 -3.62 -5.90 13.18
CA HIS A 126 -4.07 -6.50 11.93
C HIS A 126 -3.39 -5.85 10.73
N VAL A 127 -3.29 -6.61 9.65
CA VAL A 127 -2.65 -6.19 8.42
C VAL A 127 -3.60 -6.40 7.24
N ALA A 128 -3.69 -5.43 6.35
CA ALA A 128 -4.46 -5.53 5.13
C ALA A 128 -3.57 -5.28 3.92
N PHE A 129 -3.80 -6.01 2.83
CA PHE A 129 -3.09 -5.87 1.56
C PHE A 129 -4.06 -5.51 0.45
N ASN A 130 -3.66 -4.62 -0.46
CA ASN A 130 -4.49 -4.19 -1.59
C ASN A 130 -4.86 -5.32 -2.59
N SER A 131 -4.16 -6.46 -2.55
CA SER A 131 -4.35 -7.59 -3.45
C SER A 131 -3.74 -8.88 -2.89
N LEU A 132 -4.20 -10.02 -3.41
CA LEU A 132 -3.64 -11.33 -3.09
C LEU A 132 -2.16 -11.43 -3.50
N TYR A 133 -1.80 -10.88 -4.66
CA TYR A 133 -0.40 -10.85 -5.11
C TYR A 133 0.50 -10.08 -4.13
N ASN A 134 0.06 -8.91 -3.68
CA ASN A 134 0.81 -8.11 -2.71
C ASN A 134 1.01 -8.88 -1.39
N MET A 135 -0.03 -9.56 -0.90
CA MET A 135 0.04 -10.39 0.30
C MET A 135 0.98 -11.60 0.15
N GLU A 136 0.81 -12.40 -0.91
CA GLU A 136 1.64 -13.60 -1.11
C GLU A 136 3.10 -13.26 -1.41
N SER A 137 3.36 -12.19 -2.17
CA SER A 137 4.72 -11.74 -2.43
C SER A 137 5.40 -11.20 -1.16
N PHE A 138 4.67 -10.56 -0.25
CA PHE A 138 5.16 -10.17 1.06
C PHE A 138 5.54 -11.41 1.90
N PHE A 139 4.66 -12.42 2.01
CA PHE A 139 4.96 -13.62 2.79
C PHE A 139 6.09 -14.46 2.21
N LYS A 140 6.17 -14.58 0.88
CA LYS A 140 7.33 -15.14 0.21
C LYS A 140 8.60 -14.38 0.60
N GLY A 141 8.57 -13.05 0.56
CA GLY A 141 9.67 -12.21 1.00
C GLY A 141 10.11 -12.45 2.44
N CYS A 142 9.15 -12.62 3.37
CA CYS A 142 9.42 -12.94 4.78
C CYS A 142 10.14 -14.29 4.94
N ILE A 143 9.71 -15.31 4.18
CA ILE A 143 10.36 -16.64 4.20
C ILE A 143 11.77 -16.56 3.60
N GLU A 144 11.93 -15.86 2.47
CA GLU A 144 13.22 -15.73 1.80
C GLU A 144 14.23 -14.91 2.59
N ILE A 145 13.80 -13.89 3.34
CA ILE A 145 14.70 -13.15 4.22
C ILE A 145 15.13 -13.99 5.42
N GLU A 146 14.23 -14.77 6.03
CA GLU A 146 14.55 -15.65 7.15
C GLU A 146 15.63 -16.68 6.78
N LYS A 147 15.58 -17.25 5.56
CA LYS A 147 16.63 -18.14 5.03
C LYS A 147 18.02 -17.50 4.95
N LYS A 148 18.10 -16.17 4.88
CA LYS A 148 19.37 -15.41 4.82
C LYS A 148 19.90 -15.06 6.20
N ILE A 149 19.11 -15.27 7.26
CA ILE A 149 19.52 -15.01 8.64
C ILE A 149 20.25 -16.25 9.17
N PRO A 150 21.53 -16.15 9.54
CA PRO A 150 22.34 -17.34 9.87
C PRO A 150 21.87 -18.05 11.14
N ASP A 151 21.62 -17.29 12.21
CA ASP A 151 21.51 -17.84 13.57
C ASP A 151 20.19 -17.50 14.28
N MET A 152 19.20 -16.96 13.56
CA MET A 152 17.90 -16.61 14.15
C MET A 152 16.76 -17.21 13.33
N LYS A 153 15.88 -17.93 14.02
CA LYS A 153 14.59 -18.40 13.48
C LYS A 153 13.49 -17.56 14.09
N LEU A 154 12.77 -16.85 13.24
CA LEU A 154 11.69 -15.96 13.65
C LEU A 154 10.38 -16.75 13.76
N GLY A 155 10.08 -17.61 12.80
CA GLY A 155 8.85 -18.43 12.82
C GLY A 155 7.54 -17.63 12.87
N LEU A 156 7.56 -16.35 12.46
CA LEU A 156 6.44 -15.42 12.61
C LEU A 156 5.45 -15.47 11.45
N THR A 157 5.80 -16.06 10.31
CA THR A 157 5.02 -15.98 9.07
C THR A 157 3.59 -16.48 9.22
N GLU A 158 3.39 -17.59 9.94
CA GLU A 158 2.05 -18.18 10.11
C GLU A 158 1.15 -17.30 10.99
N GLU A 159 1.66 -16.78 12.11
CA GLU A 159 0.92 -15.85 12.96
C GLU A 159 0.62 -14.53 12.26
N LEU A 160 1.57 -14.02 11.46
CA LEU A 160 1.33 -12.85 10.61
C LEU A 160 0.21 -13.12 9.60
N ARG A 161 0.17 -14.31 9.00
CA ARG A 161 -0.88 -14.69 8.04
C ARG A 161 -2.26 -14.73 8.68
N LYS A 162 -2.40 -15.23 9.91
CA LYS A 162 -3.68 -15.28 10.65
C LYS A 162 -4.32 -13.92 10.89
N LYS A 163 -3.50 -12.87 11.05
CA LYS A 163 -3.97 -11.48 11.23
C LYS A 163 -3.96 -10.64 9.95
N SER A 164 -3.71 -11.27 8.80
CA SER A 164 -3.63 -10.61 7.50
C SER A 164 -4.86 -10.87 6.66
N VAL A 165 -5.34 -9.85 5.96
CA VAL A 165 -6.47 -9.95 5.03
C VAL A 165 -6.17 -9.25 3.71
N VAL A 166 -6.86 -9.66 2.65
CA VAL A 166 -6.89 -8.91 1.39
C VAL A 166 -8.07 -7.95 1.42
N LEU A 167 -7.80 -6.67 1.25
CA LEU A 167 -8.80 -5.61 1.13
C LEU A 167 -8.49 -4.80 -0.12
N HIS A 168 -9.27 -4.99 -1.17
CA HIS A 168 -9.05 -4.28 -2.43
C HIS A 168 -9.40 -2.79 -2.31
N PRO A 169 -8.63 -1.89 -2.95
CA PRO A 169 -8.98 -0.49 -2.99
C PRO A 169 -10.27 -0.31 -3.79
N GLY A 170 -11.21 0.44 -3.23
CA GLY A 170 -12.44 0.80 -3.93
C GLY A 170 -12.14 1.68 -5.14
N VAL A 171 -12.91 1.49 -6.21
CA VAL A 171 -12.90 2.33 -7.41
C VAL A 171 -14.33 2.78 -7.66
N ASP A 172 -14.52 4.07 -7.90
CA ASP A 172 -15.83 4.66 -8.20
C ASP A 172 -16.01 4.70 -9.71
N PHE A 173 -16.91 3.86 -10.21
CA PHE A 173 -17.23 3.75 -11.64
C PHE A 173 -18.50 4.51 -12.04
N SER A 174 -19.14 5.25 -11.12
CA SER A 174 -20.45 5.84 -11.37
C SER A 174 -20.48 6.73 -12.63
N GLN A 175 -19.40 7.47 -12.89
CA GLN A 175 -19.28 8.31 -14.09
C GLN A 175 -19.19 7.49 -15.39
N LEU A 176 -18.56 6.31 -15.35
CA LEU A 176 -18.49 5.40 -16.50
C LEU A 176 -19.82 4.68 -16.70
N ASP A 177 -20.51 4.33 -15.62
CA ASP A 177 -21.82 3.69 -15.67
C ASP A 177 -22.89 4.61 -16.30
N GLU A 178 -22.73 5.93 -16.16
CA GLU A 178 -23.57 6.95 -16.82
C GLU A 178 -23.22 7.16 -18.31
N MET A 179 -22.06 6.68 -18.78
CA MET A 179 -21.67 6.88 -20.17
C MET A 179 -22.54 6.03 -21.11
N PRO A 180 -23.00 6.59 -22.24
CA PRO A 180 -23.70 5.81 -23.25
C PRO A 180 -22.81 4.65 -23.71
N THR A 181 -23.31 3.42 -23.59
CA THR A 181 -22.64 2.27 -24.20
C THR A 181 -22.62 2.48 -25.71
N ALA A 182 -21.44 2.49 -26.32
CA ALA A 182 -21.33 2.53 -27.78
C ALA A 182 -21.93 1.23 -28.34
N THR A 183 -23.16 1.30 -28.84
CA THR A 183 -23.83 0.17 -29.48
C THR A 183 -23.47 0.15 -30.96
N GLY A 184 -22.45 -0.64 -31.34
CA GLY A 184 -22.17 -0.99 -32.73
C GLY A 184 -20.72 -0.74 -33.18
N VAL A 185 -20.31 -1.52 -34.18
CA VAL A 185 -19.10 -1.27 -34.98
C VAL A 185 -19.50 -0.24 -36.03
N ASP A 186 -19.15 1.02 -35.80
CA ASP A 186 -19.42 2.16 -36.69
C ASP A 186 -18.42 2.28 -37.85
N GLY A 187 -17.70 1.19 -38.14
CA GLY A 187 -16.64 1.16 -39.15
C GLY A 187 -15.42 2.00 -38.80
N ARG A 188 -15.35 2.58 -37.59
CA ARG A 188 -14.13 3.26 -37.12
C ARG A 188 -13.03 2.22 -36.84
N PRO A 189 -11.75 2.58 -37.02
CA PRO A 189 -10.64 1.72 -36.62
C PRO A 189 -10.71 1.36 -35.13
N PRO A 190 -10.31 0.14 -34.73
CA PRO A 190 -10.25 -0.24 -33.32
C PRO A 190 -9.29 0.66 -32.54
N VAL A 191 -9.69 1.06 -31.33
CA VAL A 191 -8.89 1.92 -30.44
C VAL A 191 -8.30 1.07 -29.32
N ILE A 192 -6.97 1.03 -29.25
CA ILE A 192 -6.23 0.37 -28.17
C ILE A 192 -5.74 1.43 -27.18
N ILE A 193 -6.06 1.27 -25.91
CA ILE A 193 -5.65 2.18 -24.83
C ILE A 193 -4.63 1.49 -23.92
N TRP A 194 -3.49 2.14 -23.72
CA TRP A 194 -2.48 1.75 -22.73
C TRP A 194 -2.21 2.95 -21.82
N ASN A 195 -2.92 3.03 -20.71
CA ASN A 195 -2.85 4.17 -19.79
C ASN A 195 -1.90 3.86 -18.62
N HIS A 196 -0.61 3.76 -18.92
CA HIS A 196 0.43 3.45 -17.94
C HIS A 196 1.60 4.42 -18.05
N ARG A 197 2.35 4.57 -16.95
CA ARG A 197 3.60 5.34 -16.94
C ARG A 197 4.64 4.61 -17.79
N TRP A 198 5.56 5.37 -18.39
CA TRP A 198 6.69 4.81 -19.14
C TRP A 198 7.77 4.28 -18.19
N GLU A 199 7.48 3.16 -17.55
CA GLU A 199 8.36 2.51 -16.58
C GLU A 199 8.63 1.07 -16.99
N TYR A 200 9.79 0.54 -16.59
CA TYR A 200 10.24 -0.81 -16.96
C TYR A 200 9.20 -1.89 -16.62
N ASP A 201 8.56 -1.80 -15.45
CA ASP A 201 7.56 -2.75 -14.99
C ASP A 201 6.22 -2.67 -15.76
N LYS A 202 6.05 -1.66 -16.62
CA LYS A 202 4.90 -1.52 -17.53
C LYS A 202 5.19 -2.04 -18.94
N ASN A 203 6.46 -2.34 -19.24
CA ASN A 203 6.93 -2.92 -20.50
C ASN A 203 6.40 -2.21 -21.76
N PRO A 204 6.63 -0.89 -21.90
CA PRO A 204 6.18 -0.14 -23.09
C PRO A 204 6.79 -0.71 -24.38
N ASP A 205 8.01 -1.24 -24.34
CA ASP A 205 8.69 -1.79 -25.51
C ASP A 205 7.95 -2.99 -26.12
N LEU A 206 7.39 -3.88 -25.29
CA LEU A 206 6.56 -4.98 -25.79
C LEU A 206 5.25 -4.45 -26.38
N PHE A 207 4.60 -3.50 -25.69
CA PHE A 207 3.36 -2.92 -26.16
C PHE A 207 3.51 -2.30 -27.57
N PHE A 208 4.49 -1.41 -27.75
CA PHE A 208 4.72 -0.75 -29.04
C PHE A 208 5.23 -1.70 -30.13
N ARG A 209 6.11 -2.67 -29.82
CA ARG A 209 6.50 -3.70 -30.79
C ARG A 209 5.31 -4.50 -31.29
N THR A 210 4.38 -4.82 -30.40
CA THR A 210 3.14 -5.53 -30.77
C THR A 210 2.27 -4.65 -31.68
N LEU A 211 2.13 -3.35 -31.38
CA LEU A 211 1.39 -2.42 -32.22
C LEU A 211 1.97 -2.31 -33.64
N PHE A 212 3.30 -2.19 -33.78
CA PHE A 212 3.93 -2.15 -35.10
C PHE A 212 3.74 -3.44 -35.88
N GLN A 213 3.82 -4.60 -35.20
CA GLN A 213 3.54 -5.89 -35.84
C GLN A 213 2.08 -6.02 -36.31
N LEU A 214 1.13 -5.47 -35.57
CA LEU A 214 -0.28 -5.46 -35.97
C LEU A 214 -0.51 -4.57 -37.20
N ASP A 215 0.14 -3.41 -37.26
CA ASP A 215 0.08 -2.49 -38.41
C ASP A 215 0.68 -3.14 -39.67
N ASP A 216 1.84 -3.79 -39.54
CA ASP A 216 2.50 -4.53 -40.63
C ASP A 216 1.62 -5.67 -41.18
N LEU A 217 0.79 -6.28 -40.33
CA LEU A 217 -0.13 -7.36 -40.71
C LEU A 217 -1.43 -6.86 -41.36
N GLN A 218 -1.69 -5.55 -41.37
CA GLN A 218 -2.91 -4.93 -41.94
C GLN A 218 -4.22 -5.55 -41.45
N LEU A 219 -4.28 -5.91 -40.16
CA LEU A 219 -5.48 -6.48 -39.51
C LEU A 219 -6.50 -5.42 -39.09
#